data_AF-A0A8B9Z2R3-F1
#
_entry.id   AF-A0A8B9Z2R3-F1
#
_cell.length_a   1.000
_cell.length_b   1.000
_cell.length_c   1.000
_cell.angle_alpha   90.00
_cell.angle_beta   90.00
_cell.angle_gamma   90.00
#
_symmetry.space_group_name_H-M   'P 1'
#
loop_
_entity.id
_entity.type
_entity.pdbx_description
1 polymer ?
#
loop_
_entity_poly.entity_id
_entity_poly.type
_entity_poly.pdbx_seq_one_letter_code
_entity_poly.pdbx_strand_id
1 'polypeptide(L)'
;EIKCLVMVSPTSEQYDSLLRQMSERIDEGCGETIYVIGQGSDGTEYGLSEADMEASYATLKSMAEQIEADVILLREHQEAGGKVRDYLVRKRVGDNDFLEVRVAVVGNVDAGKSTLLGVLTHGELDNGRGFARQKLFRHKHEIESGRTSSVGNDILGFDSEGNVVNKPDSHGGSLEWTKICEKSTKVITFIDLAGHEKYLKTTVFGMTGHLPDFCMLMVGSNAGIVGMTKEHLGLALALNVPVFVVVTKIDMCPANILQETLKLLQRLLKSPGCRKIPVLVQSKDDVIVTASNFSSERMCPIFQISNVTGENLDLLKMFLNLLSPRTSYREEEPAEFQIDDTYSVPGVGTVVSGTTLRGLIKLNDTLLLGPDPLGNFLPIAVKSIHRKRMPVKEVRGGQTASFALKKIKRSSIRKGMVMVSPRLNPQASWEFEAEILVLHHPTTISPRYQAMVHCGSIRQTATILSMDKDCLRTGDKATVHFRFIKTPEYLHIDQRLVFREGRTKAVGTITKLLQTTNNSPMNSKPQQIKMQSTKKGAVTKREDGVPPAGTAAGGPPAGDEAPSTAAAPLTPTALQPLVSEENIMSVLAVCILVSSVGGRAL
;
A
#
# COMPACT_ATOMS: atom_id res chain seq x y z
N GLU A 1 -36.40 31.54 -0.71
CA GLU A 1 -35.47 31.89 0.38
C GLU A 1 -35.19 30.63 1.20
N ILE A 2 -34.15 29.87 0.86
CA ILE A 2 -33.70 28.75 1.69
C ILE A 2 -32.52 29.32 2.49
N LYS A 3 -32.85 29.89 3.65
CA LYS A 3 -31.92 30.63 4.52
C LYS A 3 -31.14 29.63 5.38
N CYS A 4 -29.84 29.47 5.07
CA CYS A 4 -28.83 28.73 5.84
C CYS A 4 -29.12 27.23 6.11
N LEU A 5 -28.09 26.40 6.31
CA LEU A 5 -28.25 25.10 6.99
C LEU A 5 -28.57 25.31 8.48
N VAL A 6 -29.63 26.06 8.74
CA VAL A 6 -30.24 26.28 10.05
C VAL A 6 -31.04 25.02 10.31
N MET A 7 -30.43 24.05 11.01
CA MET A 7 -31.13 22.87 11.52
C MET A 7 -31.93 23.22 12.80
N VAL A 8 -32.35 24.48 12.93
CA VAL A 8 -33.11 24.96 14.09
C VAL A 8 -34.55 24.56 13.88
N SER A 9 -35.01 23.60 14.67
CA SER A 9 -36.41 23.13 14.69
C SER A 9 -36.95 22.74 13.29
N PRO A 10 -36.34 21.76 12.59
CA PRO A 10 -36.85 21.31 11.31
C PRO A 10 -38.26 20.73 11.46
N THR A 11 -39.09 20.92 10.43
CA THR A 11 -40.35 20.16 10.30
C THR A 11 -40.07 18.66 10.15
N SER A 12 -41.06 17.80 10.39
CA SER A 12 -40.87 16.34 10.28
C SER A 12 -40.35 15.93 8.90
N GLU A 13 -40.89 16.51 7.82
CA GLU A 13 -40.45 16.23 6.45
C GLU A 13 -39.01 16.69 6.19
N GLN A 14 -38.62 17.86 6.73
CA GLN A 14 -37.24 18.35 6.63
C GLN A 14 -36.27 17.49 7.42
N TYR A 15 -36.66 17.04 8.62
CA TYR A 15 -35.87 16.15 9.45
C TYR A 15 -35.59 14.83 8.72
N ASP A 16 -36.61 14.20 8.15
CA ASP A 16 -36.48 12.95 7.41
C ASP A 16 -35.57 13.13 6.16
N SER A 17 -35.69 14.26 5.48
CA SER A 17 -34.82 14.59 4.35
C SER A 17 -33.36 14.79 4.78
N LEU A 18 -33.12 15.49 5.89
CA LEU A 18 -31.77 15.72 6.42
C LEU A 18 -31.12 14.41 6.90
N LEU A 19 -31.90 13.56 7.58
CA LEU A 19 -31.46 12.25 8.03
C LEU A 19 -31.02 11.38 6.84
N ARG A 20 -31.81 11.37 5.75
CA ARG A 20 -31.46 10.64 4.53
C ARG A 20 -30.18 11.17 3.90
N GLN A 21 -30.04 12.49 3.78
CA GLN A 21 -28.81 13.11 3.23
C GLN A 21 -27.57 12.79 4.09
N MET A 22 -27.73 12.78 5.42
CA MET A 22 -26.66 12.43 6.35
C MET A 22 -26.24 10.96 6.20
N SER A 23 -27.21 10.05 6.08
CA SER A 23 -26.94 8.63 5.82
C SER A 23 -26.21 8.43 4.49
N GLU A 24 -26.70 9.05 3.41
CA GLU A 24 -26.07 8.96 2.08
C GLU A 24 -24.62 9.49 2.11
N ARG A 25 -24.37 10.62 2.78
CA ARG A 25 -23.01 11.17 2.95
C ARG A 25 -22.08 10.30 3.76
N ILE A 26 -22.58 9.63 4.80
CA ILE A 26 -21.79 8.71 5.62
C ILE A 26 -21.45 7.46 4.81
N ASP A 27 -22.40 6.93 4.05
CA ASP A 27 -22.16 5.76 3.19
C ASP A 27 -21.18 6.09 2.06
N GLU A 28 -21.28 7.26 1.42
CA GLU A 28 -20.30 7.78 0.46
C GLU A 28 -18.91 7.97 1.07
N GLY A 29 -18.84 8.46 2.30
CA GLY A 29 -17.62 8.61 3.08
C GLY A 29 -17.12 7.32 3.74
N CYS A 30 -17.68 6.16 3.38
CA CYS A 30 -17.30 4.85 3.91
C CYS A 30 -17.35 4.75 5.45
N GLY A 31 -18.37 5.37 6.06
CA GLY A 31 -18.66 5.35 7.49
C GLY A 31 -18.31 6.64 8.24
N GLU A 32 -17.73 7.65 7.58
CA GLU A 32 -17.37 8.93 8.19
C GLU A 32 -17.67 10.11 7.26
N THR A 33 -18.09 11.24 7.83
CA THR A 33 -18.25 12.48 7.06
C THR A 33 -18.03 13.71 7.93
N ILE A 34 -17.59 14.82 7.33
CA ILE A 34 -17.46 16.11 8.01
C ILE A 34 -18.71 16.93 7.71
N TYR A 35 -19.41 17.34 8.75
CA TYR A 35 -20.64 18.11 8.69
C TYR A 35 -20.39 19.53 9.21
N VAL A 36 -20.64 20.54 8.37
CA VAL A 36 -20.42 21.96 8.71
C VAL A 36 -21.75 22.60 9.09
N ILE A 37 -21.86 23.14 10.30
CA ILE A 37 -23.02 23.90 10.78
C ILE A 37 -22.70 25.40 10.71
N GLY A 38 -23.60 26.18 10.11
CA GLY A 38 -23.46 27.62 9.93
C GLY A 38 -22.98 28.06 8.54
N GLN A 39 -22.90 27.12 7.60
CA GLN A 39 -22.71 27.40 6.18
C GLN A 39 -24.05 27.60 5.46
N GLY A 40 -24.12 28.58 4.57
CA GLY A 40 -25.25 28.79 3.67
C GLY A 40 -25.38 27.68 2.63
N SER A 41 -26.57 27.51 2.04
CA SER A 41 -26.79 26.62 0.88
C SER A 41 -25.86 26.91 -0.30
N ASP A 42 -25.40 28.17 -0.37
CA ASP A 42 -24.58 28.70 -1.46
C ASP A 42 -23.08 28.50 -1.18
N GLY A 43 -22.74 27.79 -0.09
CA GLY A 43 -21.36 27.55 0.36
C GLY A 43 -20.74 28.71 1.13
N THR A 44 -21.42 29.85 1.24
CA THR A 44 -20.96 31.03 1.99
C THR A 44 -21.16 30.85 3.50
N GLU A 45 -20.09 31.03 4.27
CA GLU A 45 -20.09 30.90 5.72
C GLU A 45 -20.67 32.18 6.37
N TYR A 46 -21.99 32.17 6.62
CA TYR A 46 -22.65 33.29 7.28
C TYR A 46 -22.50 33.24 8.81
N GLY A 47 -22.34 32.05 9.39
CA GLY A 47 -22.33 31.86 10.85
C GLY A 47 -23.73 31.88 11.46
N LEU A 48 -23.86 31.31 12.66
CA LEU A 48 -25.11 31.26 13.44
C LEU A 48 -24.95 31.91 14.80
N SER A 49 -26.05 32.44 15.33
CA SER A 49 -26.11 32.87 16.74
C SER A 49 -25.85 31.68 17.68
N GLU A 50 -25.42 31.95 18.91
CA GLU A 50 -25.12 30.88 19.89
C GLU A 50 -26.35 30.01 20.18
N ALA A 51 -27.54 30.61 20.25
CA ALA A 51 -28.79 29.88 20.46
C ALA A 51 -29.15 28.99 19.26
N ASP A 52 -29.00 29.51 18.03
CA ASP A 52 -29.28 28.77 16.81
C ASP A 52 -28.27 27.64 16.58
N MET A 53 -27.01 27.86 16.98
CA MET A 53 -25.95 26.85 16.92
C MET A 53 -26.27 25.67 17.87
N GLU A 54 -26.68 25.96 19.10
CA GLU A 54 -27.03 24.91 20.07
C GLU A 54 -28.27 24.11 19.62
N ALA A 55 -29.29 24.78 19.09
CA ALA A 55 -30.45 24.12 18.53
C ALA A 55 -30.10 23.26 17.30
N SER A 56 -29.23 23.75 16.42
CA SER A 56 -28.75 22.99 15.26
C SER A 56 -27.91 21.77 15.66
N TYR A 57 -27.07 21.91 16.69
CA TYR A 57 -26.28 20.81 17.24
C TYR A 57 -27.18 19.75 17.89
N ALA A 58 -28.24 20.14 18.60
CA ALA A 58 -29.22 19.20 19.15
C ALA A 58 -29.90 18.37 18.04
N THR A 59 -30.26 19.00 16.92
CA THR A 59 -30.79 18.30 15.74
C THR A 59 -29.76 17.34 15.15
N LEU A 60 -28.51 17.79 14.94
CA LEU A 60 -27.43 16.92 14.44
C LEU A 60 -27.22 15.70 15.32
N LYS A 61 -27.17 15.90 16.64
CA LYS A 61 -27.00 14.83 17.62
C LYS A 61 -28.18 13.85 17.59
N SER A 62 -29.40 14.35 17.45
CA SER A 62 -30.59 13.51 17.31
C SER A 62 -30.55 12.65 16.04
N MET A 63 -30.17 13.23 14.90
CA MET A 63 -30.02 12.49 13.65
C MET A 63 -28.90 11.45 13.74
N ALA A 64 -27.75 11.84 14.33
CA ALA A 64 -26.63 10.93 14.54
C ALA A 64 -27.01 9.72 15.41
N GLU A 65 -27.79 9.91 16.48
CA GLU A 65 -28.25 8.80 17.30
C GLU A 65 -29.17 7.84 16.52
N GLN A 66 -30.04 8.35 15.64
CA GLN A 66 -30.92 7.50 14.83
C GLN A 66 -30.17 6.62 13.82
N ILE A 67 -29.03 7.10 13.31
CA ILE A 67 -28.17 6.33 12.39
C ILE A 67 -27.03 5.61 13.11
N GLU A 68 -27.06 5.56 14.44
CA GLU A 68 -26.02 4.95 15.29
C GLU A 68 -24.63 5.53 15.01
N ALA A 69 -24.48 6.86 15.04
CA ALA A 69 -23.22 7.57 14.81
C ALA A 69 -22.81 8.43 16.01
N ASP A 70 -21.50 8.64 16.15
CA ASP A 70 -20.89 9.58 17.08
C ASP A 70 -20.62 10.92 16.40
N VAL A 71 -20.74 12.01 17.16
CA VAL A 71 -20.53 13.38 16.69
C VAL A 71 -19.40 14.01 17.49
N ILE A 72 -18.35 14.47 16.80
CA ILE A 72 -17.12 14.98 17.41
C ILE A 72 -16.87 16.38 16.87
N LEU A 73 -16.72 17.37 17.75
CA LEU A 73 -16.37 18.74 17.34
C LEU A 73 -14.91 18.79 16.89
N LEU A 74 -14.67 19.21 15.64
CA LEU A 74 -13.32 19.35 15.09
C LEU A 74 -12.76 20.75 15.28
N ARG A 75 -13.55 21.78 14.97
CA ARG A 75 -13.15 23.19 15.06
C ARG A 75 -14.36 24.11 15.19
N GLU A 76 -14.12 25.31 15.74
CA GLU A 76 -15.08 26.41 15.85
C GLU A 76 -14.44 27.67 15.27
N HIS A 77 -15.15 28.33 14.35
CA HIS A 77 -14.76 29.58 13.69
C HIS A 77 -15.78 30.67 13.98
N GLN A 78 -15.33 31.91 14.00
CA GLN A 78 -16.18 33.08 14.20
C GLN A 78 -16.25 33.87 12.90
N GLU A 79 -17.44 33.98 12.34
CA GLU A 79 -17.74 34.70 11.10
C GLU A 79 -18.68 35.89 11.35
N ALA A 80 -18.92 36.69 10.30
CA ALA A 80 -19.65 37.96 10.38
C ALA A 80 -21.07 37.83 10.97
N GLY A 81 -21.77 36.72 10.75
CA GLY A 81 -23.11 36.46 11.29
C GLY A 81 -23.14 35.50 12.47
N GLY A 82 -21.99 35.05 12.99
CA GLY A 82 -21.92 34.23 14.21
C GLY A 82 -20.88 33.10 14.14
N LYS A 83 -21.11 32.03 14.89
CA LYS A 83 -20.20 30.88 14.95
C LYS A 83 -20.46 29.88 13.81
N VAL A 84 -19.39 29.26 13.33
CA VAL A 84 -19.41 28.10 12.42
C VAL A 84 -18.70 26.95 13.13
N ARG A 85 -19.25 25.74 13.05
CA ARG A 85 -18.66 24.56 13.68
C ARG A 85 -18.60 23.39 12.71
N ASP A 86 -17.44 22.74 12.65
CA ASP A 86 -17.28 21.52 11.87
C ASP A 86 -17.30 20.32 12.81
N TYR A 87 -18.14 19.36 12.48
CA TYR A 87 -18.31 18.13 13.23
C TYR A 87 -17.89 16.94 12.38
N LEU A 88 -17.06 16.05 12.93
CA LEU A 88 -16.88 14.72 12.38
C LEU A 88 -18.05 13.86 12.86
N VAL A 89 -18.76 13.28 11.91
CA VAL A 89 -19.77 12.26 12.19
C VAL A 89 -19.20 10.92 11.76
N ARG A 90 -19.11 9.98 12.70
CA ARG A 90 -18.56 8.64 12.48
C ARG A 90 -19.58 7.59 12.88
N LYS A 91 -19.90 6.67 11.98
CA LYS A 91 -20.78 5.54 12.25
C LYS A 91 -20.18 4.66 13.36
N ARG A 92 -20.99 4.30 14.36
CA ARG A 92 -20.61 3.34 15.38
C ARG A 92 -20.47 1.96 14.74
N VAL A 93 -19.39 1.30 15.10
CA VAL A 93 -19.08 -0.07 14.71
C VAL A 93 -19.39 -0.98 15.90
N GLY A 94 -19.83 -2.22 15.65
CA GLY A 94 -20.15 -3.15 16.73
C GLY A 94 -18.93 -3.52 17.58
N ASP A 95 -19.16 -4.16 18.74
CA ASP A 95 -18.17 -4.43 19.81
C ASP A 95 -16.91 -5.24 19.42
N ASN A 96 -16.73 -5.64 18.16
CA ASN A 96 -15.53 -6.31 17.64
C ASN A 96 -15.23 -5.91 16.18
N ASP A 97 -15.56 -4.69 15.80
CA ASP A 97 -15.30 -4.13 14.48
C ASP A 97 -14.70 -2.73 14.60
N PHE A 98 -13.99 -2.29 13.57
CA PHE A 98 -13.36 -0.99 13.45
C PHE A 98 -13.22 -0.60 11.98
N LEU A 99 -13.29 0.71 11.75
CA LEU A 99 -12.94 1.29 10.45
C LEU A 99 -11.44 1.14 10.21
N GLU A 100 -11.07 0.54 9.08
CA GLU A 100 -9.68 0.30 8.73
C GLU A 100 -9.25 1.22 7.59
N VAL A 101 -8.12 1.91 7.79
CA VAL A 101 -7.46 2.67 6.72
C VAL A 101 -6.03 2.18 6.60
N ARG A 102 -5.59 1.85 5.38
CA ARG A 102 -4.24 1.34 5.13
C ARG A 102 -3.35 2.42 4.55
N VAL A 103 -2.22 2.64 5.21
CA VAL A 103 -1.23 3.64 4.81
C VAL A 103 0.08 2.94 4.50
N ALA A 104 0.48 2.94 3.23
CA ALA A 104 1.81 2.49 2.85
C ALA A 104 2.87 3.54 3.21
N VAL A 105 3.93 3.12 3.88
CA VAL A 105 5.01 4.00 4.31
C VAL A 105 6.22 3.80 3.41
N VAL A 106 6.52 4.80 2.60
CA VAL A 106 7.60 4.73 1.59
C VAL A 106 8.54 5.92 1.72
N GLY A 107 9.78 5.77 1.25
CA GLY A 107 10.79 6.81 1.30
C GLY A 107 12.20 6.23 1.28
N ASN A 108 13.21 7.07 1.03
CA ASN A 108 14.59 6.62 0.95
C ASN A 108 15.08 5.97 2.26
N VAL A 109 16.22 5.29 2.21
CA VAL A 109 16.97 4.88 3.41
C VAL A 109 17.23 6.11 4.29
N ASP A 110 17.14 5.92 5.60
CA ASP A 110 17.35 6.96 6.63
C ASP A 110 16.36 8.13 6.65
N ALA A 111 15.30 8.12 5.84
CA ALA A 111 14.21 9.12 5.93
C ALA A 111 13.38 9.05 7.22
N GLY A 112 13.67 8.11 8.13
CA GLY A 112 13.01 7.99 9.43
C GLY A 112 11.72 7.16 9.45
N LYS A 113 11.49 6.29 8.44
CA LYS A 113 10.28 5.45 8.31
C LYS A 113 9.91 4.65 9.55
N SER A 114 10.71 3.64 9.86
CA SER A 114 10.48 2.78 11.01
C SER A 114 10.63 3.53 12.33
N THR A 115 11.36 4.65 12.36
CA THR A 115 11.42 5.51 13.56
C THR A 115 10.08 6.18 13.81
N LEU A 116 9.49 6.82 12.80
CA LEU A 116 8.17 7.45 12.92
C LEU A 116 7.09 6.44 13.28
N LEU A 117 7.09 5.28 12.60
CA LEU A 117 6.15 4.21 12.93
C LEU A 117 6.30 3.74 14.38
N GLY A 118 7.53 3.61 14.88
CA GLY A 118 7.78 3.25 16.27
C GLY A 118 7.20 4.29 17.23
N VAL A 119 7.40 5.58 16.94
CA VAL A 119 6.87 6.69 17.75
C VAL A 119 5.34 6.73 17.74
N LEU A 120 4.72 6.57 16.58
CA LEU A 120 3.26 6.60 16.45
C LEU A 120 2.60 5.41 17.14
N THR A 121 3.17 4.22 17.00
CA THR A 121 2.51 2.96 17.40
C THR A 121 2.82 2.53 18.84
N HIS A 122 3.96 2.97 19.40
CA HIS A 122 4.35 2.68 20.79
C HIS A 122 4.20 3.87 21.74
N GLY A 123 3.87 5.07 21.24
CA GLY A 123 3.58 6.24 22.06
C GLY A 123 4.79 6.87 22.76
N GLU A 124 6.02 6.50 22.38
CA GLU A 124 7.26 7.01 22.95
C GLU A 124 8.08 7.73 21.88
N LEU A 125 8.66 8.88 22.23
CA LEU A 125 9.55 9.63 21.34
C LEU A 125 10.87 8.91 21.10
N ASP A 126 11.49 9.17 19.96
CA ASP A 126 12.80 8.61 19.64
C ASP A 126 13.91 9.37 20.39
N ASN A 127 14.94 8.65 20.81
CA ASN A 127 16.09 9.25 21.49
C ASN A 127 17.16 9.81 20.52
N GLY A 128 16.82 9.95 19.23
CA GLY A 128 17.74 10.34 18.16
C GLY A 128 18.75 9.27 17.74
N ARG A 129 18.78 8.12 18.42
CA ARG A 129 19.63 6.96 18.10
C ARG A 129 18.83 5.78 17.53
N GLY A 130 17.54 5.99 17.24
CA GLY A 130 16.67 4.96 16.68
C GLY A 130 16.20 3.93 17.69
N PHE A 131 15.98 4.34 18.94
CA PHE A 131 15.32 3.52 19.96
C PHE A 131 13.92 3.08 19.51
N ALA A 132 13.14 3.99 18.93
CA ALA A 132 11.76 3.69 18.51
C ALA A 132 11.70 2.60 17.41
N ARG A 133 12.63 2.63 16.44
CA ARG A 133 12.64 1.66 15.32
C ARG A 133 13.09 0.25 15.73
N GLN A 134 13.84 0.09 16.82
CA GLN A 134 14.27 -1.23 17.29
C GLN A 134 13.09 -2.12 17.66
N LYS A 135 11.97 -1.51 18.11
CA LYS A 135 10.73 -2.22 18.45
C LYS A 135 10.01 -2.80 17.23
N LEU A 136 10.32 -2.33 16.02
CA LEU A 136 9.67 -2.77 14.78
C LEU A 136 10.46 -3.83 14.01
N PHE A 137 11.76 -3.98 14.26
CA PHE A 137 12.59 -4.93 13.52
C PHE A 137 12.23 -6.37 13.88
N ARG A 138 12.00 -7.18 12.84
CA ARG A 138 11.53 -8.57 12.99
C ARG A 138 12.63 -9.59 12.78
N HIS A 139 13.66 -9.21 12.03
CA HIS A 139 14.74 -10.11 11.64
C HIS A 139 16.09 -9.66 12.21
N LYS A 140 16.95 -10.63 12.52
CA LYS A 140 18.28 -10.39 13.07
C LYS A 140 19.11 -9.43 12.21
N HIS A 141 19.08 -9.60 10.88
CA HIS A 141 19.80 -8.71 9.96
C HIS A 141 19.21 -7.30 9.89
N GLU A 142 17.93 -7.08 10.21
CA GLU A 142 17.35 -5.74 10.32
C GLU A 142 17.89 -5.01 11.55
N ILE A 143 18.06 -5.74 12.66
CA ILE A 143 18.68 -5.22 13.89
C ILE A 143 20.17 -4.89 13.65
N GLU A 144 20.90 -5.80 13.01
CA GLU A 144 22.34 -5.62 12.73
C GLU A 144 22.60 -4.49 11.71
N SER A 145 21.79 -4.43 10.65
CA SER A 145 21.98 -3.42 9.58
C SER A 145 21.28 -2.09 9.85
N GLY A 146 20.33 -2.06 10.79
CA GLY A 146 19.45 -0.92 11.04
C GLY A 146 18.48 -0.60 9.89
N ARG A 147 18.23 -1.56 8.99
CA ARG A 147 17.44 -1.35 7.76
C ARG A 147 16.31 -2.38 7.61
N THR A 148 15.10 -1.89 7.36
CA THR A 148 13.93 -2.72 7.04
C THR A 148 14.12 -3.44 5.71
N SER A 149 13.80 -4.73 5.68
CA SER A 149 13.98 -5.62 4.53
C SER A 149 12.70 -6.33 4.10
N SER A 150 11.73 -6.42 5.00
CA SER A 150 10.45 -7.11 4.85
C SER A 150 9.28 -6.12 4.84
N VAL A 151 8.08 -6.58 4.44
CA VAL A 151 6.86 -5.78 4.63
C VAL A 151 6.45 -5.92 6.10
N GLY A 152 6.53 -4.80 6.82
CA GLY A 152 6.04 -4.66 8.19
C GLY A 152 4.56 -4.26 8.20
N ASN A 153 3.84 -4.66 9.23
CA ASN A 153 2.49 -4.15 9.50
C ASN A 153 2.46 -3.72 10.96
N ASP A 154 2.01 -2.50 11.22
CA ASP A 154 1.81 -1.95 12.56
C ASP A 154 0.52 -1.12 12.60
N ILE A 155 -0.06 -0.94 13.78
CA ILE A 155 -1.38 -0.34 13.92
C ILE A 155 -1.39 0.85 14.88
N LEU A 156 -2.17 1.87 14.52
CA LEU A 156 -2.49 3.02 15.36
C LEU A 156 -4.01 3.12 15.48
N GLY A 157 -4.51 3.02 16.71
CA GLY A 157 -5.93 3.06 17.03
C GLY A 157 -6.39 4.42 17.52
N PHE A 158 -7.61 4.79 17.15
CA PHE A 158 -8.32 5.98 17.59
C PHE A 158 -9.65 5.58 18.25
N ASP A 159 -9.96 6.17 19.40
CA ASP A 159 -11.25 6.02 20.06
C ASP A 159 -12.35 6.84 19.34
N SER A 160 -13.57 6.88 19.90
CA SER A 160 -14.69 7.64 19.36
C SER A 160 -14.46 9.15 19.41
N GLU A 161 -13.64 9.65 20.33
CA GLU A 161 -13.31 11.08 20.45
C GLU A 161 -12.14 11.49 19.52
N GLY A 162 -11.47 10.52 18.89
CA GLY A 162 -10.30 10.75 18.05
C GLY A 162 -8.97 10.79 18.79
N ASN A 163 -8.92 10.34 20.05
CA ASN A 163 -7.68 10.21 20.80
C ASN A 163 -6.97 8.90 20.46
N VAL A 164 -5.63 8.92 20.53
CA VAL A 164 -4.81 7.73 20.31
C VAL A 164 -4.90 6.77 21.49
N VAL A 165 -5.25 5.50 21.21
CA VAL A 165 -5.39 4.44 22.23
C VAL A 165 -4.09 3.68 22.50
N ASN A 166 -3.07 3.83 21.65
CA ASN A 166 -1.76 3.20 21.75
C ASN A 166 -0.92 3.77 22.91
N LYS A 167 -1.41 3.65 24.14
CA LYS A 167 -0.72 4.08 25.35
C LYS A 167 -0.12 2.85 26.04
N PRO A 168 1.19 2.82 26.29
CA PRO A 168 1.78 1.71 27.03
C PRO A 168 1.12 1.63 28.42
N ASP A 169 0.73 0.42 28.82
CA ASP A 169 0.18 0.18 30.16
C ASP A 169 1.20 0.66 31.20
N SER A 170 0.75 1.22 32.33
CA SER A 170 1.62 1.74 33.41
C SER A 170 2.61 0.70 33.98
N HIS A 171 2.42 -0.58 33.66
CA HIS A 171 3.28 -1.71 34.02
C HIS A 171 4.33 -2.10 32.96
N GLY A 172 4.52 -1.31 31.90
CA GLY A 172 5.56 -1.55 30.89
C GLY A 172 5.30 -2.78 30.00
N GLY A 173 4.06 -3.26 29.94
CA GLY A 173 3.66 -4.37 29.06
C GLY A 173 3.65 -3.95 27.59
N SER A 174 3.99 -4.87 26.70
CA SER A 174 3.86 -4.66 25.25
C SER A 174 2.40 -4.44 24.87
N LEU A 175 2.12 -3.39 24.11
CA LEU A 175 0.81 -3.11 23.53
C LEU A 175 0.33 -4.29 22.68
N GLU A 176 -0.74 -4.96 23.13
CA GLU A 176 -1.35 -6.06 22.40
C GLU A 176 -2.34 -5.50 21.36
N TRP A 177 -2.22 -5.96 20.11
CA TRP A 177 -3.08 -5.49 19.02
C TRP A 177 -4.57 -5.72 19.28
N THR A 178 -4.91 -6.83 19.94
CA THR A 178 -6.29 -7.16 20.33
C THR A 178 -6.90 -6.02 21.16
N LYS A 179 -6.20 -5.58 22.22
CA LYS A 179 -6.65 -4.50 23.10
C LYS A 179 -6.73 -3.14 22.39
N ILE A 180 -5.84 -2.89 21.43
CA ILE A 180 -5.89 -1.67 20.61
C ILE A 180 -7.17 -1.71 19.78
N CYS A 181 -7.43 -2.80 19.06
CA CYS A 181 -8.62 -2.95 18.21
C CYS A 181 -9.92 -2.85 19.01
N GLU A 182 -10.03 -3.50 20.18
CA GLU A 182 -11.23 -3.44 21.04
C GLU A 182 -11.56 -2.03 21.53
N LYS A 183 -10.53 -1.19 21.76
CA LYS A 183 -10.72 0.20 22.22
C LYS A 183 -10.86 1.20 21.08
N SER A 184 -10.70 0.77 19.83
CA SER A 184 -10.63 1.67 18.68
C SER A 184 -11.92 1.65 17.88
N THR A 185 -12.46 2.83 17.57
CA THR A 185 -13.48 2.96 16.51
C THR A 185 -12.85 2.92 15.12
N LYS A 186 -11.59 3.38 15.03
CA LYS A 186 -10.82 3.43 13.80
C LYS A 186 -9.38 2.99 14.01
N VAL A 187 -8.86 2.22 13.07
CA VAL A 187 -7.48 1.71 13.09
C VAL A 187 -6.79 2.06 11.78
N ILE A 188 -5.67 2.76 11.89
CA ILE A 188 -4.73 2.97 10.80
C ILE A 188 -3.75 1.81 10.78
N THR A 189 -3.76 1.05 9.69
CA THR A 189 -2.75 0.02 9.44
C THR A 189 -1.62 0.62 8.62
N PHE A 190 -0.44 0.69 9.20
CA PHE A 190 0.76 1.05 8.47
C PHE A 190 1.37 -0.18 7.82
N ILE A 191 1.69 -0.05 6.54
CA ILE A 191 2.45 -1.04 5.78
C ILE A 191 3.88 -0.49 5.67
N ASP A 192 4.80 -0.94 6.53
CA ASP A 192 6.21 -0.50 6.52
C ASP A 192 6.92 -1.11 5.33
N LEU A 193 7.33 -0.27 4.38
CA LEU A 193 8.01 -0.69 3.17
C LEU A 193 9.50 -0.32 3.20
N ALA A 194 10.30 -1.23 2.65
CA ALA A 194 11.75 -1.07 2.64
C ALA A 194 12.18 0.17 1.82
N GLY A 195 13.16 0.90 2.34
CA GLY A 195 13.67 2.11 1.70
C GLY A 195 14.83 1.89 0.72
N HIS A 196 15.48 0.73 0.79
CA HIS A 196 16.71 0.45 0.04
C HIS A 196 16.38 -0.23 -1.30
N GLU A 197 17.09 0.14 -2.38
CA GLU A 197 16.84 -0.37 -3.73
C GLU A 197 16.86 -1.92 -3.84
N LYS A 198 17.77 -2.59 -3.11
CA LYS A 198 17.84 -4.06 -2.97
C LYS A 198 16.50 -4.70 -2.59
N TYR A 199 15.65 -3.98 -1.87
CA TYR A 199 14.36 -4.46 -1.38
C TYR A 199 13.17 -3.84 -2.14
N LEU A 200 13.38 -3.18 -3.27
CA LEU A 200 12.30 -2.61 -4.10
C LEU A 200 11.27 -3.68 -4.53
N LYS A 201 11.68 -4.94 -4.67
CA LYS A 201 10.76 -6.07 -4.90
C LYS A 201 9.71 -6.23 -3.80
N THR A 202 10.11 -5.98 -2.55
CA THR A 202 9.27 -6.04 -1.36
C THR A 202 8.35 -4.82 -1.31
N THR A 203 8.87 -3.63 -1.60
CA THR A 203 8.09 -2.38 -1.66
C THR A 203 6.98 -2.44 -2.71
N VAL A 204 7.28 -2.88 -3.93
CA VAL A 204 6.24 -2.99 -4.98
C VAL A 204 5.19 -4.03 -4.61
N PHE A 205 5.58 -5.16 -4.01
CA PHE A 205 4.61 -6.14 -3.52
C PHE A 205 3.73 -5.54 -2.41
N GLY A 206 4.30 -4.76 -1.50
CA GLY A 206 3.53 -4.02 -0.50
C GLY A 206 2.51 -3.05 -1.11
N MET A 207 2.93 -2.28 -2.12
CA MET A 207 2.05 -1.32 -2.80
C MET A 207 0.98 -1.97 -3.67
N THR A 208 1.26 -3.12 -4.30
CA THR A 208 0.33 -3.80 -5.23
C THR A 208 -0.54 -4.84 -4.54
N GLY A 209 0.02 -5.63 -3.63
CA GLY A 209 -0.66 -6.73 -2.95
C GLY A 209 -1.53 -6.28 -1.78
N HIS A 210 -1.00 -5.45 -0.89
CA HIS A 210 -1.72 -5.03 0.33
C HIS A 210 -2.73 -3.91 0.10
N LEU A 211 -2.84 -3.40 -1.13
CA LEU A 211 -3.81 -2.38 -1.58
C LEU A 211 -3.94 -1.21 -0.59
N PRO A 212 -2.88 -0.41 -0.38
CA PRO A 212 -2.96 0.74 0.51
C PRO A 212 -3.97 1.77 0.01
N ASP A 213 -4.76 2.32 0.91
CA ASP A 213 -5.68 3.43 0.63
C ASP A 213 -4.91 4.73 0.39
N PHE A 214 -3.84 4.94 1.18
CA PHE A 214 -2.99 6.13 1.10
C PHE A 214 -1.51 5.77 1.15
N CYS A 215 -0.68 6.69 0.66
CA CYS A 215 0.78 6.57 0.67
C CYS A 215 1.41 7.73 1.45
N MET A 216 2.12 7.41 2.52
CA MET A 216 2.93 8.35 3.29
C MET A 216 4.35 8.35 2.71
N LEU A 217 4.69 9.40 1.97
CA LEU A 217 6.03 9.60 1.44
C LEU A 217 6.90 10.31 2.48
N MET A 218 7.93 9.61 2.97
CA MET A 218 8.85 10.13 3.97
C MET A 218 10.12 10.69 3.35
N VAL A 219 10.47 11.90 3.77
CA VAL A 219 11.65 12.64 3.32
C VAL A 219 12.40 13.15 4.54
N GLY A 220 13.72 12.92 4.63
CA GLY A 220 14.53 13.55 5.67
C GLY A 220 14.77 15.02 5.31
N SER A 221 14.54 15.94 6.25
CA SER A 221 14.77 17.39 6.08
C SER A 221 16.19 17.71 5.57
N ASN A 222 17.18 17.01 6.12
CA ASN A 222 18.61 17.20 5.84
C ASN A 222 19.07 16.55 4.52
N ALA A 223 18.50 15.40 4.16
CA ALA A 223 18.89 14.65 2.97
C ALA A 223 18.12 15.08 1.72
N GLY A 224 16.88 15.56 1.89
CA GLY A 224 16.00 15.95 0.80
C GLY A 224 15.60 14.78 -0.11
N ILE A 225 15.40 15.08 -1.40
CA ILE A 225 14.88 14.14 -2.39
C ILE A 225 16.03 13.32 -2.99
N VAL A 226 16.40 12.24 -2.32
CA VAL A 226 17.52 11.37 -2.71
C VAL A 226 17.10 9.91 -2.93
N GLY A 227 17.89 9.20 -3.73
CA GLY A 227 17.76 7.75 -3.94
C GLY A 227 16.37 7.32 -4.41
N MET A 228 15.71 6.49 -3.60
CA MET A 228 14.46 5.82 -3.96
C MET A 228 13.20 6.70 -3.82
N THR A 229 13.31 7.94 -3.32
CA THR A 229 12.14 8.82 -3.10
C THR A 229 11.33 9.04 -4.38
N LYS A 230 12.00 9.29 -5.52
CA LYS A 230 11.33 9.49 -6.81
C LYS A 230 10.67 8.21 -7.34
N GLU A 231 11.34 7.05 -7.18
CA GLU A 231 10.79 5.76 -7.59
C GLU A 231 9.53 5.41 -6.77
N HIS A 232 9.57 5.62 -5.46
CA HIS A 232 8.41 5.38 -4.59
C HIS A 232 7.24 6.30 -4.89
N LEU A 233 7.51 7.59 -5.13
CA LEU A 233 6.48 8.52 -5.58
C LEU A 233 5.91 8.11 -6.94
N GLY A 234 6.76 7.74 -7.90
CA GLY A 234 6.33 7.25 -9.22
C GLY A 234 5.45 6.01 -9.13
N LEU A 235 5.78 5.06 -8.25
CA LEU A 235 4.96 3.88 -7.99
C LEU A 235 3.59 4.23 -7.40
N ALA A 236 3.53 5.12 -6.41
CA ALA A 236 2.26 5.55 -5.82
C ALA A 236 1.36 6.25 -6.84
N LEU A 237 1.94 7.14 -7.66
CA LEU A 237 1.22 7.80 -8.76
C LEU A 237 0.73 6.82 -9.82
N ALA A 238 1.56 5.84 -10.20
CA ALA A 238 1.18 4.85 -11.21
C ALA A 238 0.07 3.90 -10.73
N LEU A 239 -0.02 3.67 -9.43
CA LEU A 239 -1.06 2.86 -8.81
C LEU A 239 -2.29 3.67 -8.39
N ASN A 240 -2.33 4.98 -8.71
CA ASN A 240 -3.39 5.91 -8.29
C ASN A 240 -3.64 5.90 -6.77
N VAL A 241 -2.56 5.82 -5.98
CA VAL A 241 -2.63 5.93 -4.52
C VAL A 241 -2.33 7.39 -4.13
N PRO A 242 -3.26 8.10 -3.44
CA PRO A 242 -3.04 9.45 -2.97
C PRO A 242 -1.85 9.52 -2.02
N VAL A 243 -1.05 10.58 -2.18
CA VAL A 243 0.21 10.74 -1.46
C VAL A 243 0.15 11.98 -0.58
N PHE A 244 0.55 11.83 0.67
CA PHE A 244 0.92 12.94 1.54
C PHE A 244 2.38 12.79 1.95
N VAL A 245 3.06 13.90 2.20
CA VAL A 245 4.49 13.93 2.48
C VAL A 245 4.73 14.24 3.94
N VAL A 246 5.67 13.51 4.55
CA VAL A 246 6.15 13.77 5.90
C VAL A 246 7.64 14.06 5.84
N VAL A 247 8.01 15.30 6.13
CA VAL A 247 9.39 15.77 6.25
C VAL A 247 9.83 15.59 7.70
N THR A 248 10.77 14.68 7.95
CA THR A 248 11.23 14.33 9.29
C THR A 248 12.55 14.99 9.66
N LYS A 249 12.96 14.88 10.93
CA LYS A 249 14.25 15.36 11.47
C LYS A 249 14.41 16.88 11.37
N ILE A 250 13.32 17.63 11.49
CA ILE A 250 13.38 19.11 11.44
C ILE A 250 14.20 19.68 12.61
N ASP A 251 14.29 18.96 13.72
CA ASP A 251 15.08 19.30 14.91
C ASP A 251 16.59 19.39 14.65
N MET A 252 17.12 18.62 13.71
CA MET A 252 18.55 18.57 13.40
C MET A 252 18.93 19.41 12.17
N CYS A 253 17.95 19.87 11.40
CA CYS A 253 18.21 20.49 10.10
C CYS A 253 18.29 22.02 10.20
N PRO A 254 19.37 22.64 9.70
CA PRO A 254 19.42 24.09 9.56
C PRO A 254 18.25 24.62 8.72
N ALA A 255 17.65 25.73 9.15
CA ALA A 255 16.43 26.28 8.55
C ALA A 255 16.59 26.58 7.05
N ASN A 256 17.75 27.05 6.61
CA ASN A 256 18.04 27.30 5.19
C ASN A 256 17.95 26.02 4.34
N ILE A 257 18.52 24.91 4.82
CA ILE A 257 18.50 23.61 4.12
C ILE A 257 17.07 23.05 4.09
N LEU A 258 16.34 23.16 5.21
CA LEU A 258 14.94 22.75 5.26
C LEU A 258 14.09 23.49 4.22
N GLN A 259 14.26 24.82 4.10
CA GLN A 259 13.53 25.62 3.11
C GLN A 259 13.89 25.24 1.66
N GLU A 260 15.16 24.93 1.37
CA GLU A 260 15.58 24.42 0.06
C GLU A 260 14.94 23.06 -0.26
N THR A 261 14.95 22.14 0.71
CA THR A 261 14.30 20.84 0.60
C THR A 261 12.80 20.98 0.31
N LEU A 262 12.10 21.87 1.02
CA LEU A 262 10.67 22.13 0.80
C LEU A 262 10.42 22.73 -0.59
N LYS A 263 11.23 23.70 -1.03
CA LYS A 263 11.13 24.27 -2.39
C LYS A 263 11.35 23.22 -3.46
N LEU A 264 12.33 22.33 -3.29
CA LEU A 264 12.56 21.22 -4.22
C LEU A 264 11.38 20.24 -4.24
N LEU A 265 10.83 19.91 -3.07
CA LEU A 265 9.69 19.01 -2.94
C LEU A 265 8.44 19.60 -3.60
N GLN A 266 8.14 20.88 -3.37
CA GLN A 266 7.04 21.57 -4.02
C GLN A 266 7.20 21.61 -5.54
N ARG A 267 8.41 21.87 -6.05
CA ARG A 267 8.69 21.81 -7.50
C ARG A 267 8.47 20.41 -8.07
N LEU A 268 8.92 19.37 -7.36
CA LEU A 268 8.71 17.98 -7.75
C LEU A 268 7.21 17.63 -7.78
N LEU A 269 6.44 18.03 -6.78
CA LEU A 269 5.00 17.74 -6.70
C LEU A 269 4.19 18.50 -7.75
N LYS A 270 4.53 19.76 -8.03
CA LYS A 270 3.88 20.58 -9.07
C LYS A 270 4.29 20.18 -10.49
N SER A 271 5.31 19.35 -10.63
CA SER A 271 5.84 19.00 -11.94
C SER A 271 4.77 18.37 -12.85
N PRO A 272 4.94 18.50 -14.18
CA PRO A 272 3.98 17.99 -15.15
C PRO A 272 3.69 16.48 -15.06
N GLY A 273 4.72 15.65 -14.87
CA GLY A 273 4.99 15.00 -13.60
C GLY A 273 3.82 14.53 -12.73
N CYS A 274 3.90 14.93 -11.47
CA CYS A 274 2.99 14.47 -10.41
C CYS A 274 1.65 15.21 -10.43
N ARG A 275 1.59 16.43 -11.00
CA ARG A 275 0.43 17.34 -11.04
C ARG A 275 -0.30 17.48 -9.71
N LYS A 276 0.46 17.47 -8.61
CA LYS A 276 -0.08 17.64 -7.27
C LYS A 276 -0.05 19.11 -6.84
N ILE A 277 -0.99 19.48 -5.99
CA ILE A 277 -1.06 20.78 -5.32
C ILE A 277 -0.49 20.59 -3.91
N PRO A 278 0.77 20.98 -3.66
CA PRO A 278 1.36 20.84 -2.34
C PRO A 278 0.74 21.85 -1.38
N VAL A 279 0.33 21.38 -0.19
CA VAL A 279 -0.20 22.22 0.90
C VAL A 279 0.65 21.97 2.13
N LEU A 280 1.28 23.02 2.66
CA LEU A 280 2.05 22.91 3.89
C LEU A 280 1.09 22.98 5.08
N VAL A 281 1.11 21.95 5.93
CA VAL A 281 0.22 21.88 7.09
C VAL A 281 0.95 22.47 8.29
N GLN A 282 0.41 23.56 8.86
CA GLN A 282 0.99 24.26 10.00
C GLN A 282 0.01 24.39 11.17
N SER A 283 -1.29 24.23 10.92
CA SER A 283 -2.34 24.39 11.91
C SER A 283 -3.36 23.25 11.87
N LYS A 284 -4.21 23.16 12.91
CA LYS A 284 -5.34 22.22 12.94
C LYS A 284 -6.37 22.51 11.84
N ASP A 285 -6.55 23.77 11.47
CA ASP A 285 -7.45 24.16 10.40
C ASP A 285 -6.95 23.67 9.05
N ASP A 286 -5.64 23.78 8.79
CA ASP A 286 -5.02 23.19 7.60
C ASP A 286 -5.25 21.68 7.55
N VAL A 287 -5.18 20.98 8.69
CA VAL A 287 -5.43 19.53 8.76
C VAL A 287 -6.86 19.19 8.32
N ILE A 288 -7.85 19.96 8.77
CA ILE A 288 -9.27 19.68 8.49
C ILE A 288 -9.60 19.99 7.03
N VAL A 289 -9.13 21.13 6.52
CA VAL A 289 -9.26 21.49 5.09
C VAL A 289 -8.51 20.48 4.22
N THR A 290 -7.34 20.03 4.66
CA THR A 290 -6.57 19.07 3.87
C THR A 290 -7.17 17.67 3.91
N ALA A 291 -7.67 17.19 5.04
CA ALA A 291 -8.28 15.86 5.13
C ALA A 291 -9.57 15.77 4.31
N SER A 292 -10.45 16.79 4.41
CA SER A 292 -11.71 16.85 3.66
C SER A 292 -11.51 16.85 2.14
N ASN A 293 -10.49 17.56 1.64
CA ASN A 293 -10.22 17.67 0.21
C ASN A 293 -9.22 16.62 -0.32
N PHE A 294 -8.68 15.75 0.53
CA PHE A 294 -7.64 14.80 0.12
C PHE A 294 -8.16 13.75 -0.87
N SER A 295 -9.46 13.43 -0.80
CA SER A 295 -10.15 12.54 -1.74
C SER A 295 -10.10 13.02 -3.19
N SER A 296 -9.84 14.32 -3.44
CA SER A 296 -9.70 14.88 -4.80
C SER A 296 -8.45 14.41 -5.56
N GLU A 297 -7.62 13.57 -4.94
CA GLU A 297 -6.35 13.00 -5.41
C GLU A 297 -5.25 14.00 -5.81
N ARG A 298 -5.58 15.25 -6.16
CA ARG A 298 -4.62 16.26 -6.63
C ARG A 298 -3.89 16.94 -5.49
N MET A 299 -4.54 17.11 -4.34
CA MET A 299 -3.91 17.77 -3.21
C MET A 299 -2.89 16.84 -2.53
N CYS A 300 -1.77 17.41 -2.10
CA CYS A 300 -0.69 16.67 -1.43
C CYS A 300 -0.26 17.44 -0.17
N PRO A 301 -0.81 17.09 1.00
CA PRO A 301 -0.41 17.67 2.28
C PRO A 301 1.06 17.38 2.59
N ILE A 302 1.75 18.33 3.21
CA ILE A 302 3.14 18.24 3.62
C ILE A 302 3.21 18.56 5.12
N PHE A 303 3.61 17.56 5.91
CA PHE A 303 3.83 17.69 7.34
C PHE A 303 5.32 17.84 7.63
N GLN A 304 5.68 18.73 8.54
CA GLN A 304 7.04 18.88 9.05
C GLN A 304 7.06 18.35 10.48
N ILE A 305 7.81 17.31 10.79
CA ILE A 305 7.78 16.68 12.11
C ILE A 305 9.18 16.39 12.68
N SER A 306 9.23 16.26 14.00
CA SER A 306 10.36 15.64 14.69
C SER A 306 9.90 14.46 15.53
N ASN A 307 10.56 13.32 15.34
CA ASN A 307 10.38 12.13 16.17
C ASN A 307 11.06 12.26 17.54
N VAL A 308 11.97 13.24 17.70
CA VAL A 308 12.77 13.44 18.92
C VAL A 308 12.10 14.45 19.84
N THR A 309 11.71 15.61 19.30
CA THR A 309 11.04 16.66 20.10
C THR A 309 9.53 16.47 20.18
N GLY A 310 8.95 15.69 19.26
CA GLY A 310 7.49 15.50 19.16
C GLY A 310 6.77 16.59 18.38
N GLU A 311 7.51 17.56 17.83
CA GLU A 311 6.97 18.69 17.07
C GLU A 311 6.06 18.23 15.91
N ASN A 312 4.84 18.79 15.86
CA ASN A 312 3.77 18.55 14.88
C ASN A 312 3.30 17.08 14.72
N LEU A 313 3.67 16.18 15.64
CA LEU A 313 3.15 14.81 15.61
C LEU A 313 1.65 14.75 15.87
N ASP A 314 1.12 15.69 16.64
CA ASP A 314 -0.30 15.86 16.91
C ASP A 314 -1.09 16.21 15.63
N LEU A 315 -0.57 17.12 14.80
CA LEU A 315 -1.17 17.46 13.51
C LEU A 315 -1.22 16.24 12.57
N LEU A 316 -0.14 15.46 12.52
CA LEU A 316 -0.11 14.23 11.72
C LEU A 316 -1.10 13.18 12.26
N LYS A 317 -1.19 12.99 13.57
CA LYS A 317 -2.17 12.07 14.18
C LYS A 317 -3.60 12.51 13.89
N MET A 318 -3.90 13.81 14.01
CA MET A 318 -5.21 14.37 13.67
C MET A 318 -5.54 14.12 12.20
N PHE A 319 -4.60 14.38 11.29
CA PHE A 319 -4.79 14.12 9.86
C PHE A 319 -5.09 12.64 9.59
N LEU A 320 -4.31 11.73 10.18
CA LEU A 320 -4.53 10.29 10.05
C LEU A 320 -5.90 9.85 10.59
N ASN A 321 -6.38 10.43 11.69
CA ASN A 321 -7.73 10.17 12.22
C ASN A 321 -8.83 10.60 11.24
N LEU A 322 -8.62 11.68 10.48
CA LEU A 322 -9.61 12.21 9.53
C LEU A 322 -9.57 11.53 8.14
N LEU A 323 -8.57 10.69 7.85
CA LEU A 323 -8.51 9.97 6.58
C LEU A 323 -9.66 8.98 6.44
N SER A 324 -10.52 9.13 5.45
CA SER A 324 -11.60 8.16 5.20
C SER A 324 -11.11 6.95 4.40
N PRO A 325 -11.61 5.73 4.64
CA PRO A 325 -11.34 4.58 3.77
C PRO A 325 -11.71 4.88 2.30
N ARG A 326 -10.98 4.32 1.34
CA ARG A 326 -11.25 4.57 -0.09
C ARG A 326 -12.09 3.51 -0.79
N THR A 327 -12.16 2.32 -0.18
CA THR A 327 -12.86 1.19 -0.78
C THR A 327 -14.28 1.15 -0.25
N SER A 328 -15.23 1.64 -1.04
CA SER A 328 -16.64 1.39 -0.78
C SER A 328 -16.95 -0.08 -1.09
N TYR A 329 -17.89 -0.66 -0.34
CA TYR A 329 -18.35 -2.01 -0.59
C TYR A 329 -19.87 -2.05 -0.58
N ARG A 330 -20.42 -2.93 -1.40
CA ARG A 330 -21.84 -3.28 -1.38
C ARG A 330 -21.97 -4.71 -0.87
N GLU A 331 -22.79 -4.91 0.15
CA GLU A 331 -22.96 -6.23 0.79
C GLU A 331 -23.50 -7.29 -0.18
N GLU A 332 -24.29 -6.87 -1.17
CA GLU A 332 -24.93 -7.76 -2.15
C GLU A 332 -23.95 -8.35 -3.16
N GLU A 333 -22.79 -7.69 -3.35
CA GLU A 333 -21.78 -8.12 -4.30
C GLU A 333 -21.21 -9.49 -3.92
N PRO A 334 -20.88 -10.31 -4.92
CA PRO A 334 -20.24 -11.59 -4.65
C PRO A 334 -18.87 -11.39 -4.01
N ALA A 335 -18.64 -12.13 -2.93
CA ALA A 335 -17.40 -12.06 -2.18
C ALA A 335 -16.16 -12.36 -3.04
N GLU A 336 -15.13 -11.55 -2.85
CA GLU A 336 -13.82 -11.74 -3.46
C GLU A 336 -12.72 -11.34 -2.49
N PHE A 337 -11.78 -12.25 -2.27
CA PHE A 337 -10.67 -12.09 -1.35
C PHE A 337 -9.34 -12.43 -2.03
N GLN A 338 -8.40 -11.50 -1.97
CA GLN A 338 -7.07 -11.64 -2.54
C GLN A 338 -6.09 -12.15 -1.47
N ILE A 339 -5.28 -13.16 -1.81
CA ILE A 339 -4.32 -13.77 -0.88
C ILE A 339 -2.93 -13.16 -1.07
N ASP A 340 -2.43 -12.55 0.01
CA ASP A 340 -1.14 -11.86 0.07
C ASP A 340 -0.10 -12.69 0.83
N ASP A 341 -0.54 -13.48 1.82
CA ASP A 341 0.35 -14.32 2.62
C ASP A 341 -0.30 -15.61 3.10
N THR A 342 0.55 -16.58 3.47
CA THR A 342 0.12 -17.88 3.98
C THR A 342 0.95 -18.30 5.19
N TYR A 343 0.26 -18.76 6.22
CA TYR A 343 0.84 -19.20 7.48
C TYR A 343 0.44 -20.64 7.78
N SER A 344 1.30 -21.34 8.53
CA SER A 344 0.98 -22.63 9.13
C SER A 344 0.99 -22.43 10.63
N VAL A 345 -0.18 -22.37 11.24
CA VAL A 345 -0.33 -22.08 12.66
C VAL A 345 -0.56 -23.39 13.41
N PRO A 346 0.26 -23.72 14.42
CA PRO A 346 0.07 -24.93 15.23
C PRO A 346 -1.35 -25.02 15.81
N GLY A 347 -1.98 -26.19 15.73
CA GLY A 347 -3.36 -26.43 16.19
C GLY A 347 -4.48 -25.85 15.31
N VAL A 348 -4.23 -24.75 14.59
CA VAL A 348 -5.23 -24.13 13.70
C VAL A 348 -5.19 -24.74 12.30
N GLY A 349 -4.00 -24.92 11.73
CA GLY A 349 -3.75 -25.43 10.37
C GLY A 349 -3.26 -24.35 9.41
N THR A 350 -3.68 -24.45 8.15
CA THR A 350 -3.33 -23.48 7.10
C THR A 350 -4.18 -22.22 7.26
N VAL A 351 -3.51 -21.07 7.37
CA VAL A 351 -4.14 -19.75 7.45
C VAL A 351 -3.69 -18.92 6.26
N VAL A 352 -4.62 -18.25 5.59
CA VAL A 352 -4.34 -17.29 4.52
C VAL A 352 -4.65 -15.88 5.01
N SER A 353 -3.87 -14.90 4.57
CA SER A 353 -4.09 -13.49 4.90
C SER A 353 -4.09 -12.65 3.63
N GLY A 354 -4.86 -11.58 3.65
CA GLY A 354 -4.96 -10.62 2.57
C GLY A 354 -6.14 -9.69 2.72
N THR A 355 -6.70 -9.26 1.60
CA THR A 355 -7.71 -8.19 1.53
C THR A 355 -8.99 -8.69 0.87
N THR A 356 -10.13 -8.42 1.50
CA THR A 356 -11.45 -8.61 0.87
C THR A 356 -11.69 -7.44 -0.07
N LEU A 357 -11.76 -7.69 -1.37
CA LEU A 357 -11.94 -6.63 -2.37
C LEU A 357 -13.40 -6.17 -2.42
N ARG A 358 -14.34 -7.11 -2.35
CA ARG A 358 -15.79 -6.85 -2.43
C ARG A 358 -16.61 -7.95 -1.77
N GLY A 359 -17.88 -7.64 -1.52
CA GLY A 359 -18.85 -8.54 -0.91
C GLY A 359 -18.59 -8.80 0.58
N LEU A 360 -19.25 -9.83 1.09
CA LEU A 360 -19.25 -10.21 2.50
C LEU A 360 -18.83 -11.68 2.65
N ILE A 361 -17.88 -11.96 3.52
CA ILE A 361 -17.42 -13.33 3.84
C ILE A 361 -17.74 -13.61 5.31
N LYS A 362 -18.54 -14.64 5.56
CA LYS A 362 -18.95 -15.07 6.90
C LYS A 362 -18.24 -16.35 7.31
N LEU A 363 -18.21 -16.57 8.62
CA LEU A 363 -17.72 -17.81 9.19
C LEU A 363 -18.57 -18.99 8.69
N ASN A 364 -17.92 -20.12 8.37
CA ASN A 364 -18.49 -21.30 7.72
C ASN A 364 -18.89 -21.15 6.24
N ASP A 365 -18.67 -19.99 5.61
CA ASP A 365 -18.89 -19.87 4.16
C ASP A 365 -17.98 -20.81 3.38
N THR A 366 -18.50 -21.30 2.26
CA THR A 366 -17.74 -22.09 1.29
C THR A 366 -17.44 -21.23 0.07
N LEU A 367 -16.16 -20.95 -0.16
CA LEU A 367 -15.67 -20.16 -1.28
C LEU A 367 -14.84 -21.04 -2.22
N LEU A 368 -14.55 -20.53 -3.42
CA LEU A 368 -13.69 -21.15 -4.39
C LEU A 368 -12.26 -20.59 -4.25
N LEU A 369 -11.30 -21.44 -3.92
CA LEU A 369 -9.89 -21.10 -3.81
C LEU A 369 -9.15 -21.46 -5.10
N GLY A 370 -8.46 -20.50 -5.70
CA GLY A 370 -7.68 -20.73 -6.91
C GLY A 370 -7.11 -19.45 -7.50
N PRO A 371 -6.61 -19.47 -8.75
CA PRO A 371 -6.48 -20.67 -9.58
C PRO A 371 -5.31 -21.54 -9.13
N ASP A 372 -5.46 -22.86 -9.16
CA ASP A 372 -4.34 -23.79 -9.03
C ASP A 372 -3.40 -23.72 -10.27
N PRO A 373 -2.27 -24.44 -10.32
CA PRO A 373 -1.40 -24.43 -11.50
C PRO A 373 -2.05 -24.90 -12.80
N LEU A 374 -3.19 -25.59 -12.74
CA LEU A 374 -3.98 -26.05 -13.88
C LEU A 374 -5.11 -25.08 -14.24
N GLY A 375 -5.32 -24.01 -13.47
CA GLY A 375 -6.39 -23.05 -13.67
C GLY A 375 -7.70 -23.38 -12.97
N ASN A 376 -7.74 -24.43 -12.15
CA ASN A 376 -8.96 -24.86 -11.46
C ASN A 376 -9.14 -24.12 -10.12
N PHE A 377 -10.39 -24.10 -9.65
CA PHE A 377 -10.76 -23.57 -8.34
C PHE A 377 -11.35 -24.67 -7.46
N LEU A 378 -10.87 -24.75 -6.22
CA LEU A 378 -11.26 -25.76 -5.24
C LEU A 378 -12.23 -25.17 -4.21
N PRO A 379 -13.38 -25.80 -3.94
CA PRO A 379 -14.25 -25.40 -2.84
C PRO A 379 -13.54 -25.54 -1.49
N ILE A 380 -13.52 -24.47 -0.70
CA ILE A 380 -12.90 -24.40 0.62
C ILE A 380 -13.84 -23.74 1.63
N ALA A 381 -13.97 -24.36 2.80
CA ALA A 381 -14.76 -23.81 3.89
C ALA A 381 -13.90 -22.96 4.83
N VAL A 382 -14.43 -21.81 5.24
CA VAL A 382 -13.83 -20.92 6.23
C VAL A 382 -14.06 -21.46 7.64
N LYS A 383 -12.98 -21.81 8.35
CA LYS A 383 -13.05 -22.35 9.72
C LYS A 383 -13.16 -21.25 10.78
N SER A 384 -12.38 -20.18 10.62
CA SER A 384 -12.38 -19.04 11.54
C SER A 384 -11.82 -17.82 10.84
N ILE A 385 -12.23 -16.63 11.29
CA ILE A 385 -11.84 -15.35 10.71
C ILE A 385 -11.25 -14.47 11.81
N HIS A 386 -10.13 -13.82 11.50
CA HIS A 386 -9.49 -12.86 12.41
C HIS A 386 -9.12 -11.59 11.66
N ARG A 387 -9.38 -10.43 12.26
CA ARG A 387 -8.90 -9.12 11.80
C ARG A 387 -7.92 -8.60 12.83
N LYS A 388 -6.66 -8.39 12.43
CA LYS A 388 -5.56 -7.92 13.30
C LYS A 388 -5.45 -8.69 14.63
N ARG A 389 -5.62 -10.02 14.59
CA ARG A 389 -5.63 -10.95 15.72
C ARG A 389 -6.90 -10.97 16.58
N MET A 390 -7.86 -10.08 16.34
CA MET A 390 -9.18 -10.13 16.94
C MET A 390 -10.10 -11.09 16.16
N PRO A 391 -10.79 -12.04 16.82
CA PRO A 391 -11.72 -12.95 16.17
C PRO A 391 -12.98 -12.20 15.73
N VAL A 392 -13.43 -12.44 14.49
CA VAL A 392 -14.65 -11.82 13.94
C VAL A 392 -15.54 -12.86 13.27
N LYS A 393 -16.83 -12.55 13.13
CA LYS A 393 -17.82 -13.43 12.50
C LYS A 393 -17.92 -13.23 10.99
N GLU A 394 -17.57 -12.05 10.52
CA GLU A 394 -17.66 -11.66 9.11
C GLU A 394 -16.60 -10.63 8.75
N VAL A 395 -16.31 -10.51 7.46
CA VAL A 395 -15.38 -9.52 6.88
C VAL A 395 -16.01 -8.95 5.63
N ARG A 396 -15.94 -7.62 5.51
CA ARG A 396 -16.54 -6.82 4.45
C ARG A 396 -15.50 -6.36 3.43
N GLY A 397 -15.94 -5.94 2.25
CA GLY A 397 -15.06 -5.33 1.24
C GLY A 397 -14.24 -4.16 1.82
N GLY A 398 -13.00 -4.04 1.39
CA GLY A 398 -12.02 -3.07 1.91
C GLY A 398 -11.25 -3.51 3.16
N GLN A 399 -11.74 -4.51 3.90
CA GLN A 399 -11.10 -4.94 5.15
C GLN A 399 -10.01 -6.00 4.92
N THR A 400 -8.97 -5.97 5.77
CA THR A 400 -7.96 -7.03 5.80
C THR A 400 -8.30 -8.11 6.81
N ALA A 401 -8.09 -9.37 6.45
CA ALA A 401 -8.39 -10.49 7.34
C ALA A 401 -7.47 -11.68 7.13
N SER A 402 -7.49 -12.56 8.13
CA SER A 402 -6.87 -13.88 8.11
C SER A 402 -7.92 -14.96 8.25
N PHE A 403 -7.94 -15.91 7.31
CA PHE A 403 -8.87 -17.03 7.27
C PHE A 403 -8.14 -18.33 7.56
N ALA A 404 -8.59 -19.07 8.56
CA ALA A 404 -8.19 -20.46 8.73
C ALA A 404 -8.99 -21.34 7.78
N LEU A 405 -8.32 -22.16 6.98
CA LEU A 405 -8.94 -22.97 5.94
C LEU A 405 -9.00 -24.45 6.35
N LYS A 406 -10.11 -25.11 6.02
CA LYS A 406 -10.35 -26.51 6.39
C LYS A 406 -9.71 -27.49 5.40
N LYS A 407 -8.95 -28.47 5.90
CA LYS A 407 -8.45 -29.64 5.12
C LYS A 407 -7.57 -29.29 3.90
N ILE A 408 -6.82 -28.19 3.94
CA ILE A 408 -5.88 -27.82 2.88
C ILE A 408 -4.45 -27.68 3.40
N LYS A 409 -3.47 -28.13 2.61
CA LYS A 409 -2.04 -27.99 2.94
C LYS A 409 -1.54 -26.62 2.49
N ARG A 410 -0.74 -25.96 3.33
CA ARG A 410 -0.07 -24.68 2.98
C ARG A 410 0.67 -24.73 1.64
N SER A 411 1.32 -25.84 1.32
CA SER A 411 2.08 -26.01 0.07
C SER A 411 1.24 -25.94 -1.21
N SER A 412 -0.07 -26.15 -1.12
CA SER A 412 -1.00 -26.02 -2.26
C SER A 412 -1.46 -24.59 -2.52
N ILE A 413 -1.17 -23.67 -1.59
CA ILE A 413 -1.57 -22.26 -1.68
C ILE A 413 -0.36 -21.41 -2.01
N ARG A 414 -0.51 -20.51 -2.99
CA ARG A 414 0.51 -19.51 -3.34
C ARG A 414 -0.06 -18.10 -3.22
N LYS A 415 0.84 -17.12 -3.05
CA LYS A 415 0.50 -15.70 -3.16
C LYS A 415 0.01 -15.40 -4.57
N GLY A 416 -1.01 -14.55 -4.69
CA GLY A 416 -1.68 -14.25 -5.96
C GLY A 416 -2.89 -15.14 -6.27
N MET A 417 -3.11 -16.22 -5.51
CA MET A 417 -4.43 -16.88 -5.50
C MET A 417 -5.49 -15.99 -4.85
N VAL A 418 -6.74 -16.32 -5.12
CA VAL A 418 -7.93 -15.65 -4.60
C VAL A 418 -8.89 -16.68 -3.98
N MET A 419 -9.74 -16.21 -3.08
CA MET A 419 -10.94 -16.90 -2.61
C MET A 419 -12.16 -16.11 -3.08
N VAL A 420 -13.02 -16.72 -3.89
CA VAL A 420 -14.13 -16.03 -4.55
C VAL A 420 -15.45 -16.78 -4.36
N SER A 421 -16.56 -16.03 -4.40
CA SER A 421 -17.89 -16.61 -4.37
C SER A 421 -18.11 -17.52 -5.59
N PRO A 422 -18.72 -18.72 -5.43
CA PRO A 422 -19.12 -19.55 -6.56
C PRO A 422 -19.99 -18.82 -7.60
N ARG A 423 -20.74 -17.80 -7.17
CA ARG A 423 -21.60 -16.97 -8.04
C ARG A 423 -20.83 -16.23 -9.14
N LEU A 424 -19.52 -16.02 -8.98
CA LEU A 424 -18.67 -15.34 -9.95
C LEU A 424 -18.26 -16.22 -11.14
N ASN A 425 -18.42 -17.55 -11.06
CA ASN A 425 -17.92 -18.50 -12.07
C ASN A 425 -16.47 -18.19 -12.51
N PRO A 426 -15.51 -18.13 -11.56
CA PRO A 426 -14.20 -17.56 -11.80
C PRO A 426 -13.43 -18.30 -12.89
N GLN A 427 -12.70 -17.55 -13.71
CA GLN A 427 -11.91 -18.08 -14.81
C GLN A 427 -10.44 -17.66 -14.66
N ALA A 428 -9.53 -18.61 -14.88
CA ALA A 428 -8.10 -18.33 -14.91
C ALA A 428 -7.68 -17.97 -16.34
N SER A 429 -6.83 -16.95 -16.49
CA SER A 429 -6.33 -16.50 -17.79
C SER A 429 -4.81 -16.63 -17.86
N TRP A 430 -4.31 -17.17 -18.98
CA TRP A 430 -2.89 -17.13 -19.31
C TRP A 430 -2.51 -15.85 -20.04
N GLU A 431 -3.44 -15.34 -20.83
CA GLU A 431 -3.23 -14.27 -21.80
C GLU A 431 -4.17 -13.10 -21.52
N PHE A 432 -3.65 -11.88 -21.69
CA PHE A 432 -4.40 -10.66 -21.50
C PHE A 432 -3.79 -9.52 -22.33
N GLU A 433 -4.60 -8.54 -22.68
CA GLU A 433 -4.15 -7.28 -23.27
C GLU A 433 -4.15 -6.19 -22.21
N ALA A 434 -3.13 -5.33 -22.25
CA ALA A 434 -3.04 -4.18 -21.39
C ALA A 434 -2.47 -2.98 -22.13
N GLU A 435 -3.00 -1.79 -21.83
CA GLU A 435 -2.35 -0.54 -22.22
C GLU A 435 -1.21 -0.28 -21.24
N ILE A 436 0.01 -0.13 -21.76
CA ILE A 436 1.19 0.17 -20.95
C ILE A 436 1.80 1.51 -21.34
N LEU A 437 2.38 2.18 -20.35
CA LEU A 437 3.28 3.32 -20.49
C LEU A 437 4.67 2.91 -20.03
N VAL A 438 5.67 3.04 -20.91
CA VAL A 438 7.07 2.78 -20.56
C VAL A 438 7.62 3.97 -19.78
N LEU A 439 8.02 3.74 -18.52
CA LEU A 439 8.52 4.79 -17.62
C LEU A 439 10.00 5.10 -17.84
N HIS A 440 10.85 4.08 -17.77
CA HIS A 440 12.28 4.21 -18.00
C HIS A 440 12.86 2.86 -18.38
N HIS A 441 13.29 2.75 -19.64
CA HIS A 441 13.99 1.59 -20.14
C HIS A 441 15.24 2.02 -20.91
N PRO A 442 16.44 1.50 -20.58
CA PRO A 442 17.68 1.90 -21.25
C PRO A 442 17.73 1.41 -22.69
N THR A 443 17.02 0.32 -23.00
CA THR A 443 16.95 -0.29 -24.33
C THR A 443 15.50 -0.32 -24.82
N THR A 444 15.28 -0.94 -25.98
CA THR A 444 13.95 -1.01 -26.58
C THR A 444 13.22 -2.27 -26.14
N ILE A 445 11.93 -2.16 -25.79
CA ILE A 445 11.06 -3.32 -25.53
C ILE A 445 10.48 -3.77 -26.88
N SER A 446 10.51 -5.07 -27.15
CA SER A 446 10.06 -5.67 -28.41
C SER A 446 9.31 -6.99 -28.14
N PRO A 447 8.63 -7.57 -29.14
CA PRO A 447 8.00 -8.87 -28.99
C PRO A 447 8.98 -9.93 -28.47
N ARG A 448 8.47 -10.84 -27.64
CA ARG A 448 9.20 -11.84 -26.83
C ARG A 448 9.98 -11.30 -25.64
N TYR A 449 9.98 -9.99 -25.39
CA TYR A 449 10.54 -9.46 -24.16
C TYR A 449 9.80 -10.03 -22.95
N GLN A 450 10.56 -10.45 -21.94
CA GLN A 450 10.04 -11.07 -20.73
C GLN A 450 10.40 -10.22 -19.53
N ALA A 451 9.41 -9.93 -18.68
CA ALA A 451 9.70 -9.31 -17.40
C ALA A 451 8.66 -9.70 -16.34
N MET A 452 8.95 -9.28 -15.11
CA MET A 452 8.09 -9.56 -13.97
C MET A 452 6.89 -8.63 -13.98
N VAL A 453 5.69 -9.20 -14.08
CA VAL A 453 4.42 -8.49 -13.90
C VAL A 453 4.02 -8.61 -12.44
N HIS A 454 3.72 -7.46 -11.84
CA HIS A 454 3.03 -7.33 -10.57
C HIS A 454 1.62 -6.83 -10.83
N CYS A 455 0.61 -7.57 -10.38
CA CYS A 455 -0.81 -7.21 -10.55
C CYS A 455 -1.57 -7.70 -9.32
N GLY A 456 -2.02 -6.78 -8.46
CA GLY A 456 -2.42 -7.15 -7.10
C GLY A 456 -1.31 -7.94 -6.39
N SER A 457 -1.66 -9.10 -5.85
CA SER A 457 -0.73 -10.03 -5.18
C SER A 457 -0.05 -11.01 -6.13
N ILE A 458 -0.40 -10.98 -7.42
CA ILE A 458 0.26 -11.78 -8.45
C ILE A 458 1.64 -11.20 -8.72
N ARG A 459 2.64 -12.08 -8.72
CA ARG A 459 4.02 -11.76 -9.12
C ARG A 459 4.57 -12.88 -9.97
N GLN A 460 4.55 -12.68 -11.27
CA GLN A 460 4.90 -13.71 -12.23
C GLN A 460 5.55 -13.10 -13.48
N THR A 461 6.48 -13.83 -14.09
CA THR A 461 7.04 -13.45 -15.39
C THR A 461 6.00 -13.60 -16.48
N ALA A 462 5.83 -12.56 -17.29
CA ALA A 462 5.04 -12.59 -18.50
C ALA A 462 5.92 -12.28 -19.72
N THR A 463 5.56 -12.87 -20.85
CA THR A 463 6.16 -12.61 -22.16
C THR A 463 5.23 -11.71 -22.96
N ILE A 464 5.80 -10.73 -23.65
CA ILE A 464 5.07 -9.94 -24.66
C ILE A 464 4.95 -10.78 -25.93
N LEU A 465 3.74 -11.16 -26.32
CA LEU A 465 3.49 -11.92 -27.55
C LEU A 465 3.43 -10.99 -28.76
N SER A 466 2.66 -9.92 -28.65
CA SER A 466 2.48 -8.91 -29.68
C SER A 466 2.23 -7.54 -29.06
N MET A 467 2.45 -6.49 -29.85
CA MET A 467 2.28 -5.09 -29.47
C MET A 467 1.89 -4.29 -30.70
N ASP A 468 1.15 -3.21 -30.51
CA ASP A 468 0.65 -2.33 -31.58
C ASP A 468 1.74 -1.48 -32.25
N LYS A 469 2.94 -1.45 -31.66
CA LYS A 469 4.16 -0.84 -32.22
C LYS A 469 5.24 -1.91 -32.36
N ASP A 470 6.16 -1.73 -33.30
CA ASP A 470 7.28 -2.67 -33.48
C ASP A 470 8.27 -2.63 -32.31
N CYS A 471 8.40 -1.48 -31.66
CA CYS A 471 9.39 -1.25 -30.63
C CYS A 471 8.92 -0.14 -29.68
N LEU A 472 9.11 -0.31 -28.36
CA LEU A 472 8.71 0.66 -27.34
C LEU A 472 9.93 1.22 -26.61
N ARG A 473 9.94 2.54 -26.44
CA ARG A 473 10.96 3.31 -25.74
C ARG A 473 10.34 4.10 -24.59
N THR A 474 11.19 4.71 -23.76
CA THR A 474 10.77 5.56 -22.65
C THR A 474 9.77 6.63 -23.10
N GLY A 475 8.63 6.70 -22.44
CA GLY A 475 7.53 7.62 -22.76
C GLY A 475 6.47 7.06 -23.71
N ASP A 476 6.75 5.94 -24.38
CA ASP A 476 5.77 5.34 -25.30
C ASP A 476 4.59 4.72 -24.56
N LYS A 477 3.41 4.96 -25.12
CA LYS A 477 2.18 4.20 -24.83
C LYS A 477 1.92 3.17 -25.92
N ALA A 478 1.43 2.01 -25.52
CA ALA A 478 1.12 0.91 -26.42
C ALA A 478 0.13 -0.07 -25.79
N THR A 479 -0.69 -0.68 -26.64
CA THR A 479 -1.48 -1.87 -26.30
C THR A 479 -0.62 -3.10 -26.52
N VAL A 480 -0.47 -3.90 -25.47
CA VAL A 480 0.45 -5.03 -25.43
C VAL A 480 -0.28 -6.29 -25.00
N HIS A 481 -0.08 -7.37 -25.76
CA HIS A 481 -0.59 -8.70 -25.46
C HIS A 481 0.45 -9.47 -24.65
N PHE A 482 0.10 -9.80 -23.41
CA PHE A 482 0.93 -10.54 -22.48
C PHE A 482 0.48 -11.99 -22.34
N ARG A 483 1.44 -12.87 -22.09
CA ARG A 483 1.21 -14.25 -21.66
C ARG A 483 2.03 -14.59 -20.42
N PHE A 484 1.40 -15.10 -19.37
CA PHE A 484 2.09 -15.65 -18.21
C PHE A 484 2.86 -16.92 -18.56
N ILE A 485 4.04 -17.10 -17.93
CA ILE A 485 4.93 -18.22 -18.27
C ILE A 485 4.62 -19.50 -17.48
N LYS A 486 4.24 -19.40 -16.20
CA LYS A 486 4.26 -20.53 -15.28
C LYS A 486 2.86 -21.05 -14.90
N THR A 487 1.94 -20.16 -14.56
CA THR A 487 0.59 -20.48 -14.09
C THR A 487 -0.43 -19.49 -14.64
N PRO A 488 -1.67 -19.92 -14.92
CA PRO A 488 -2.75 -18.99 -15.22
C PRO A 488 -3.14 -18.26 -13.92
N GLU A 489 -3.62 -17.03 -14.05
CA GLU A 489 -3.98 -16.21 -12.90
C GLU A 489 -5.40 -15.66 -13.05
N TYR A 490 -6.02 -15.31 -11.92
CA TYR A 490 -7.32 -14.66 -11.89
C TYR A 490 -7.09 -13.15 -11.97
N LEU A 491 -7.65 -12.51 -13.00
CA LEU A 491 -7.39 -11.11 -13.35
C LEU A 491 -8.71 -10.36 -13.52
N HIS A 492 -8.67 -9.04 -13.36
CA HIS A 492 -9.79 -8.15 -13.72
C HIS A 492 -9.42 -7.19 -14.84
N ILE A 493 -10.44 -6.80 -15.60
CA ILE A 493 -10.36 -5.62 -16.46
C ILE A 493 -10.19 -4.40 -15.55
N ASP A 494 -9.48 -3.38 -16.03
CA ASP A 494 -9.11 -2.15 -15.33
C ASP A 494 -8.12 -2.34 -14.15
N GLN A 495 -7.65 -3.57 -13.95
CA GLN A 495 -6.64 -3.83 -12.93
C GLN A 495 -5.29 -3.22 -13.35
N ARG A 496 -4.68 -2.46 -12.43
CA ARG A 496 -3.35 -1.87 -12.64
C ARG A 496 -2.27 -2.94 -12.55
N LEU A 497 -1.26 -2.80 -13.40
CA LEU A 497 -0.08 -3.66 -13.39
C LEU A 497 1.22 -2.84 -13.43
N VAL A 498 2.26 -3.43 -12.86
CA VAL A 498 3.61 -2.90 -12.85
C VAL A 498 4.55 -3.92 -13.47
N PHE A 499 5.27 -3.50 -14.49
CA PHE A 499 6.21 -4.30 -15.25
C PHE A 499 7.65 -3.98 -14.84
N ARG A 500 8.43 -5.00 -14.49
CA ARG A 500 9.73 -4.84 -13.82
C ARG A 500 10.84 -5.74 -14.35
N GLU A 501 12.01 -5.15 -14.41
CA GLU A 501 13.31 -5.81 -14.61
C GLU A 501 14.32 -5.09 -13.70
N GLY A 502 14.47 -5.60 -12.46
CA GLY A 502 15.17 -4.91 -11.38
C GLY A 502 14.39 -3.67 -10.89
N ARG A 503 14.36 -2.60 -11.68
CA ARG A 503 13.57 -1.37 -11.45
C ARG A 503 12.23 -1.41 -12.19
N THR A 504 11.37 -0.43 -11.92
CA THR A 504 10.10 -0.28 -12.64
C THR A 504 10.36 0.17 -14.07
N LYS A 505 9.84 -0.58 -15.05
CA LYS A 505 10.06 -0.34 -16.47
C LYS A 505 8.83 0.25 -17.14
N ALA A 506 7.68 -0.33 -16.88
CA ALA A 506 6.41 0.14 -17.42
C ALA A 506 5.30 -0.06 -16.40
N VAL A 507 4.23 0.71 -16.56
CA VAL A 507 3.01 0.60 -15.76
C VAL A 507 1.84 0.54 -16.73
N GLY A 508 0.78 -0.17 -16.37
CA GLY A 508 -0.30 -0.39 -17.31
C GLY A 508 -1.61 -0.75 -16.66
N THR A 509 -2.60 -0.99 -17.50
CA THR A 509 -3.96 -1.33 -17.09
C THR A 509 -4.48 -2.39 -18.02
N ILE A 510 -5.02 -3.46 -17.44
CA ILE A 510 -5.58 -4.57 -18.20
C ILE A 510 -6.84 -4.07 -18.90
N THR A 511 -6.86 -4.15 -20.23
CA THR A 511 -7.99 -3.71 -21.05
C THR A 511 -8.87 -4.89 -21.43
N LYS A 512 -8.30 -6.09 -21.54
CA LYS A 512 -9.02 -7.29 -21.99
C LYS A 512 -8.39 -8.57 -21.47
N LEU A 513 -9.24 -9.52 -21.08
CA LEU A 513 -8.83 -10.88 -20.74
C LEU A 513 -9.04 -11.80 -21.94
N LEU A 514 -8.05 -12.63 -22.24
CA LEU A 514 -8.12 -13.56 -23.36
C LEU A 514 -8.30 -14.97 -22.80
N GLN A 515 -9.46 -15.56 -23.12
CA GLN A 515 -9.72 -16.94 -22.76
C GLN A 515 -8.87 -17.84 -23.64
N THR A 516 -7.93 -18.54 -23.01
CA THR A 516 -7.29 -19.67 -23.66
C THR A 516 -8.30 -20.81 -23.65
N THR A 517 -8.99 -21.04 -24.77
CA THR A 517 -9.63 -22.34 -25.00
C THR A 517 -8.54 -23.38 -24.83
N ASN A 518 -8.80 -24.41 -24.01
CA ASN A 518 -7.85 -25.48 -23.71
C ASN A 518 -7.31 -26.11 -24.99
N ASN A 519 -6.22 -25.58 -25.53
CA ASN A 519 -5.41 -26.27 -26.52
C ASN A 519 -4.42 -27.12 -25.76
N SER A 520 -4.55 -28.42 -25.98
CA SER A 520 -3.68 -29.50 -25.51
C SER A 520 -2.20 -29.09 -25.49
N PRO A 521 -1.38 -29.61 -24.57
CA PRO A 521 0.04 -29.29 -24.52
C PRO A 521 0.67 -29.61 -25.88
N MET A 522 1.08 -28.55 -26.58
CA MET A 522 1.71 -28.62 -27.89
C MET A 522 3.13 -29.17 -27.69
N ASN A 523 3.23 -30.48 -27.51
CA ASN A 523 4.49 -31.20 -27.46
C ASN A 523 4.86 -31.61 -28.90
N SER A 524 5.10 -30.63 -29.77
CA SER A 524 5.73 -30.90 -31.07
C SER A 524 7.25 -30.98 -30.83
N LYS A 525 7.75 -32.19 -30.57
CA LYS A 525 9.18 -32.49 -30.74
C LYS A 525 9.58 -32.11 -32.19
N PRO A 526 10.68 -31.40 -32.41
CA PRO A 526 11.19 -31.19 -33.76
C PRO A 526 11.57 -32.54 -34.38
N GLN A 527 11.02 -32.84 -35.56
CA GLN A 527 11.47 -33.96 -36.38
C GLN A 527 12.93 -33.74 -36.78
N GLN A 528 13.81 -34.65 -36.35
CA GLN A 528 15.19 -34.71 -36.83
C GLN A 528 15.21 -35.00 -38.33
N ILE A 529 15.67 -34.04 -39.12
CA ILE A 529 16.04 -34.23 -40.52
C ILE A 529 17.31 -35.09 -40.54
N LYS A 530 17.17 -36.34 -40.97
CA LYS A 530 18.30 -37.22 -41.29
C LYS A 530 18.98 -36.72 -42.56
N MET A 531 20.15 -36.13 -42.43
CA MET A 531 21.04 -35.85 -43.55
C MET A 531 22.16 -36.90 -43.54
N GLN A 532 22.18 -37.75 -44.57
CA GLN A 532 23.17 -38.81 -44.78
C GLN A 532 24.56 -38.20 -45.02
N SER A 533 25.56 -38.64 -44.26
CA SER A 533 26.98 -38.41 -44.58
C SER A 533 27.64 -39.74 -44.97
N THR A 534 28.25 -39.73 -46.16
CA THR A 534 29.02 -40.83 -46.74
C THR A 534 30.44 -40.89 -46.19
N LYS A 535 30.88 -42.13 -45.93
CA LYS A 535 32.19 -42.62 -45.45
C LYS A 535 33.43 -42.11 -46.21
N LYS A 536 34.54 -42.00 -45.47
CA LYS A 536 35.89 -42.62 -45.66
C LYS A 536 36.82 -42.07 -44.55
N GLY A 537 37.68 -42.76 -43.81
CA GLY A 537 38.07 -44.16 -43.61
C GLY A 537 39.32 -44.21 -42.69
N ALA A 538 39.38 -45.21 -41.78
CA ALA A 538 40.50 -45.89 -41.04
C ALA A 538 41.78 -45.12 -40.59
N VAL A 539 42.40 -45.33 -39.42
CA VAL A 539 43.16 -46.51 -38.89
C VAL A 539 43.59 -46.18 -37.42
N THR A 540 43.17 -46.89 -36.36
CA THR A 540 43.78 -48.04 -35.60
C THR A 540 44.89 -47.76 -34.54
N LYS A 541 44.63 -48.14 -33.26
CA LYS A 541 45.46 -48.89 -32.24
C LYS A 541 45.03 -48.53 -30.79
N ARG A 542 44.40 -49.44 -30.00
CA ARG A 542 44.91 -50.53 -29.09
C ARG A 542 45.46 -50.03 -27.73
N GLU A 543 44.74 -50.32 -26.63
CA GLU A 543 45.05 -51.30 -25.53
C GLU A 543 45.79 -50.58 -24.36
N ASP A 544 45.67 -50.80 -23.05
CA ASP A 544 44.92 -51.65 -22.10
C ASP A 544 45.03 -50.95 -20.70
N GLY A 545 44.08 -51.09 -19.77
CA GLY A 545 44.33 -51.88 -18.55
C GLY A 545 43.96 -51.14 -17.24
N VAL A 546 43.39 -51.87 -16.28
CA VAL A 546 42.84 -51.47 -14.95
C VAL A 546 43.38 -52.49 -13.91
N PRO A 547 43.26 -52.32 -12.57
CA PRO A 547 43.94 -51.47 -11.57
C PRO A 547 44.82 -52.37 -10.62
N PRO A 548 45.04 -52.21 -9.27
CA PRO A 548 44.07 -51.95 -8.18
C PRO A 548 44.57 -51.07 -6.99
N ALA A 549 43.69 -50.94 -5.99
CA ALA A 549 43.77 -50.16 -4.75
C ALA A 549 44.77 -50.66 -3.69
N GLY A 550 45.13 -49.77 -2.73
CA GLY A 550 45.86 -50.09 -1.51
C GLY A 550 45.74 -49.00 -0.43
N THR A 551 45.46 -49.44 0.79
CA THR A 551 45.01 -48.75 2.02
C THR A 551 46.12 -48.22 2.96
N ALA A 552 45.68 -47.50 4.01
CA ALA A 552 46.28 -47.25 5.35
C ALA A 552 47.14 -45.96 5.49
N ALA A 553 46.73 -44.95 6.27
CA ALA A 553 46.60 -44.82 7.74
C ALA A 553 47.92 -44.36 8.44
N GLY A 554 47.84 -43.26 9.20
CA GLY A 554 48.91 -42.81 10.12
C GLY A 554 48.84 -41.30 10.40
N GLY A 555 48.41 -40.93 11.62
CA GLY A 555 48.31 -39.56 12.12
C GLY A 555 49.60 -39.00 12.75
N PRO A 556 49.51 -38.02 13.69
CA PRO A 556 50.21 -36.71 13.72
C PRO A 556 51.42 -36.72 14.70
N PRO A 557 52.08 -35.62 15.22
CA PRO A 557 51.60 -34.24 15.50
C PRO A 557 52.64 -33.07 15.47
N ALA A 558 52.19 -31.93 16.04
CA ALA A 558 52.91 -30.71 16.50
C ALA A 558 53.21 -29.66 15.41
N GLY A 559 52.97 -28.36 15.58
CA GLY A 559 52.68 -27.54 16.76
C GLY A 559 53.65 -26.35 16.74
N ASP A 560 53.16 -25.11 16.59
CA ASP A 560 53.75 -23.93 17.25
C ASP A 560 52.90 -22.67 17.08
N GLU A 561 52.90 -21.87 18.15
CA GLU A 561 52.06 -20.71 18.45
C GLU A 561 52.67 -19.36 18.00
N ALA A 562 51.80 -18.45 17.53
CA ALA A 562 51.68 -16.99 17.81
C ALA A 562 52.91 -16.03 17.62
N PRO A 563 52.79 -14.66 17.70
CA PRO A 563 51.62 -13.81 17.98
C PRO A 563 51.41 -12.56 17.07
N SER A 564 50.38 -11.81 17.46
CA SER A 564 49.77 -10.53 17.01
C SER A 564 50.66 -9.31 16.67
N THR A 565 50.13 -8.38 15.86
CA THR A 565 50.28 -6.91 16.04
C THR A 565 49.17 -6.11 15.32
N ALA A 566 48.96 -4.87 15.75
CA ALA A 566 47.75 -4.06 15.64
C ALA A 566 47.76 -2.93 14.57
N ALA A 567 46.55 -2.58 14.12
CA ALA A 567 45.92 -1.26 13.86
C ALA A 567 46.55 -0.12 12.99
N ALA A 568 45.71 0.31 12.02
CA ALA A 568 45.33 1.68 11.58
C ALA A 568 46.25 2.49 10.61
N PRO A 569 45.77 3.57 9.94
CA PRO A 569 44.48 3.83 9.24
C PRO A 569 44.68 4.35 7.79
N LEU A 570 43.62 4.44 6.96
CA LEU A 570 43.65 5.09 5.63
C LEU A 570 42.58 6.18 5.50
N THR A 571 43.00 7.32 4.95
CA THR A 571 42.30 8.60 4.77
C THR A 571 41.31 8.60 3.58
N PRO A 572 40.34 9.54 3.55
CA PRO A 572 39.29 9.56 2.53
C PRO A 572 39.69 10.41 1.30
N THR A 573 39.48 9.86 0.10
CA THR A 573 39.55 10.61 -1.16
C THR A 573 38.16 11.16 -1.52
N ALA A 574 38.12 12.44 -1.83
CA ALA A 574 36.93 13.17 -2.25
C ALA A 574 36.43 12.72 -3.63
N LEU A 575 35.13 12.40 -3.74
CA LEU A 575 34.42 12.20 -5.00
C LEU A 575 33.33 13.28 -5.11
N GLN A 576 33.52 14.21 -6.06
CA GLN A 576 32.46 15.10 -6.52
C GLN A 576 31.40 14.30 -7.30
N PRO A 577 30.09 14.55 -7.11
CA PRO A 577 29.08 14.02 -8.01
C PRO A 577 28.78 15.05 -9.11
N LEU A 578 29.28 14.79 -10.32
CA LEU A 578 28.69 15.34 -11.55
C LEU A 578 27.48 14.46 -11.91
N VAL A 579 26.28 14.89 -11.49
CA VAL A 579 25.02 14.35 -12.01
C VAL A 579 24.50 15.35 -13.04
N SER A 580 24.50 14.95 -14.31
CA SER A 580 23.98 15.75 -15.41
C SER A 580 22.47 15.97 -15.28
N GLU A 581 22.04 17.22 -15.44
CA GLU A 581 20.63 17.65 -15.39
C GLU A 581 19.73 17.01 -16.47
N GLU A 582 20.32 16.40 -17.50
CA GLU A 582 19.56 15.77 -18.61
C GLU A 582 18.84 14.48 -18.23
N ASN A 583 19.34 13.73 -17.23
CA ASN A 583 18.64 12.54 -16.70
C ASN A 583 17.46 12.91 -15.76
N ILE A 584 17.31 14.19 -15.44
CA ILE A 584 16.35 14.71 -14.45
C ILE A 584 15.01 15.04 -15.11
N MET A 585 15.01 15.43 -16.39
CA MET A 585 13.80 15.82 -17.11
C MET A 585 12.96 14.62 -17.61
N SER A 586 13.55 13.44 -17.80
CA SER A 586 12.86 12.29 -18.40
C SER A 586 11.87 11.57 -17.48
N VAL A 587 12.21 11.35 -16.20
CA VAL A 587 11.27 10.77 -15.21
C VAL A 587 10.09 11.71 -14.93
N LEU A 588 10.33 13.02 -15.00
CA LEU A 588 9.32 14.08 -14.80
C LEU A 588 8.49 14.33 -16.07
N ALA A 589 9.05 14.10 -17.26
CA ALA A 589 8.34 14.15 -18.55
C ALA A 589 7.35 12.97 -18.73
N VAL A 590 7.58 11.86 -18.04
CA VAL A 590 6.75 10.65 -18.16
C VAL A 590 5.44 10.72 -17.37
N CYS A 591 5.43 11.33 -16.19
CA CYS A 591 4.16 11.49 -15.46
C CYS A 591 3.24 12.58 -16.07
N ILE A 592 3.76 13.37 -17.04
CA ILE A 592 2.95 14.24 -17.94
C ILE A 592 1.87 13.43 -18.66
N LEU A 593 2.16 12.18 -19.01
CA LEU A 593 1.28 11.37 -19.84
C LEU A 593 0.34 10.46 -19.02
N VAL A 594 0.67 10.14 -17.76
CA VAL A 594 -0.18 9.34 -16.86
C VAL A 594 -1.42 10.15 -16.43
N SER A 595 -1.24 11.43 -16.14
CA SER A 595 -2.32 12.29 -15.62
C SER A 595 -3.39 12.69 -16.66
N SER A 596 -3.22 12.38 -17.95
CA SER A 596 -4.25 12.63 -18.97
C SER A 596 -5.28 11.49 -19.09
N VAL A 597 -5.09 10.39 -18.36
CA VAL A 597 -5.91 9.16 -18.47
C VAL A 597 -7.01 9.10 -17.40
N GLY A 598 -6.95 9.92 -16.34
CA GLY A 598 -7.98 9.98 -15.29
C GLY A 598 -9.14 10.96 -15.54
N GLY A 599 -9.23 11.55 -16.73
CA GLY A 599 -10.21 12.60 -17.04
C GLY A 599 -11.22 12.17 -18.09
N ARG A 600 -12.07 11.18 -17.78
CA ARG A 600 -13.38 10.97 -18.43
C ARG A 600 -14.25 10.15 -17.47
N ALA A 601 -15.49 10.62 -17.28
CA ALA A 601 -16.55 10.17 -16.37
C ALA A 601 -16.49 10.68 -14.91
N LEU A 602 -16.81 11.97 -14.75
CA LEU A 602 -17.97 12.43 -13.98
C LEU A 602 -18.61 13.59 -14.76
#